data_AF-A0A357Y7Y2-F1
#
_entry.id   AF-A0A357Y7Y2-F1
#
_cell.length_a   1.000
_cell.length_b   1.000
_cell.length_c   1.000
_cell.angle_alpha   90.00
_cell.angle_beta   90.00
_cell.angle_gamma   90.00
#
_symmetry.space_group_name_H-M   'P 1'
#
loop_
_entity.id
_entity.type
_entity.pdbx_description
1 polymer ?
#
loop_
_entity_poly.entity_id
_entity_poly.type
_entity_poly.pdbx_seq_one_letter_code
_entity_poly.pdbx_strand_id
1 'polypeptide(L)'
;MLDFLVFIVSFFILSWAGGSLVKSLTSLARLLKVSEYLMAFFLVSFATSIPELFVGISSAWKDIPAFSLGNVLGANIINATLILGLVAILANGISIERKFSRKTFLAAFGMGILPLFFAWDGVISRFDGFLSLAVFLLYLVYISREREYFSEVFNNASRLPAVFIKDFFAGLGAFVLALAALLFSAFLLVNTGQKIIGMFSISAFVFGALLVALGTTLPELIFGLKAVNLKHGAMAVGNSLGSIVFNASFVVGVVSLIRPIEVVRDENFMLSAAFVFLALLFFSVFTSTKSRLEREEGVFLVLLYLVFFFSQYYLLIK
;
A
#
# COMPACT_ATOMS: atom_id res chain seq x y z
N MET A 1 -3.96 2.40 29.25
CA MET A 1 -5.31 2.04 28.74
C MET A 1 -5.87 3.07 27.77
N LEU A 2 -5.88 4.37 28.12
CA LEU A 2 -6.39 5.41 27.20
C LEU A 2 -5.63 5.46 25.87
N ASP A 3 -4.29 5.39 25.88
CA ASP A 3 -3.51 5.42 24.63
C ASP A 3 -3.80 4.23 23.71
N PHE A 4 -4.08 3.05 24.26
CA PHE A 4 -4.52 1.88 23.49
C PHE A 4 -5.87 2.09 22.83
N LEU A 5 -6.83 2.64 23.58
CA LEU A 5 -8.16 2.93 23.04
C LEU A 5 -8.07 3.99 21.93
N VAL A 6 -7.30 5.06 22.15
CA VAL A 6 -7.08 6.09 21.14
C VAL A 6 -6.35 5.51 19.92
N PHE A 7 -5.37 4.63 20.10
CA PHE A 7 -4.69 3.95 19.00
C PHE A 7 -5.67 3.15 18.13
N ILE A 8 -6.50 2.31 18.75
CA ILE A 8 -7.50 1.50 18.07
C ILE A 8 -8.54 2.38 17.35
N VAL A 9 -9.06 3.42 18.03
CA VAL A 9 -10.04 4.33 17.42
C VAL A 9 -9.43 5.10 16.24
N SER A 10 -8.19 5.58 16.39
CA SER A 10 -7.48 6.30 15.32
C SER A 10 -7.29 5.41 14.10
N PHE A 11 -6.99 4.13 14.30
CA PHE A 11 -6.86 3.15 13.25
C PHE A 11 -8.16 2.93 12.46
N PHE A 12 -9.29 2.80 13.15
CA PHE A 12 -10.60 2.68 12.50
C PHE A 12 -10.96 3.94 11.71
N ILE A 13 -10.71 5.12 12.29
CA ILE A 13 -10.94 6.40 11.62
C ILE A 13 -10.03 6.51 10.38
N LEU A 14 -8.76 6.15 10.49
CA LEU A 14 -7.80 6.18 9.38
C LEU A 14 -8.26 5.30 8.22
N SER A 15 -8.67 4.07 8.52
CA SER A 15 -9.17 3.10 7.53
C SER A 15 -10.44 3.61 6.83
N TRP A 16 -11.38 4.13 7.60
CA TRP A 16 -12.63 4.70 7.08
C TRP A 16 -12.40 5.96 6.24
N ALA A 17 -11.50 6.84 6.71
CA ALA A 17 -11.16 8.09 6.04
C ALA A 17 -10.44 7.83 4.71
N GLY A 18 -9.50 6.87 4.68
CA GLY A 18 -8.84 6.41 3.44
C GLY A 18 -9.86 5.93 2.40
N GLY A 19 -10.77 5.03 2.79
CA GLY A 19 -11.84 4.56 1.90
C GLY A 19 -12.80 5.68 1.44
N SER A 20 -13.08 6.66 2.29
CA SER A 20 -13.93 7.82 1.95
C SER A 20 -13.23 8.80 1.01
N LEU A 21 -11.92 8.96 1.16
CA LEU A 21 -11.09 9.79 0.30
C LEU A 21 -11.01 9.20 -1.11
N VAL A 22 -10.84 7.88 -1.23
CA VAL A 22 -10.91 7.15 -2.51
C VAL A 22 -12.24 7.42 -3.22
N LYS A 23 -13.37 7.28 -2.51
CA LYS A 23 -14.71 7.53 -3.09
C LYS A 23 -14.88 8.96 -3.58
N SER A 24 -14.37 9.92 -2.81
CA SER A 24 -14.47 11.36 -3.13
C SER A 24 -13.60 11.70 -4.33
N LEU A 25 -12.38 11.18 -4.39
CA LEU A 25 -11.47 11.30 -5.53
C LEU A 25 -12.09 10.72 -6.81
N THR A 26 -12.63 9.49 -6.75
CA THR A 26 -13.30 8.87 -7.91
C THR A 26 -14.50 9.66 -8.38
N SER A 27 -15.24 10.29 -7.46
CA SER A 27 -16.40 11.12 -7.80
C SER A 27 -15.97 12.42 -8.47
N LEU A 28 -14.98 13.13 -7.93
CA LEU A 28 -14.41 14.35 -8.52
C LEU A 28 -13.78 14.08 -9.88
N ALA A 29 -13.08 12.96 -10.02
CA ALA A 29 -12.33 12.67 -11.24
C ALA A 29 -13.23 12.26 -12.41
N ARG A 30 -14.42 11.67 -12.14
CA ARG A 30 -15.49 11.50 -13.13
C ARG A 30 -15.98 12.84 -13.70
N LEU A 31 -15.95 13.92 -12.92
CA LEU A 31 -16.34 15.27 -13.35
C LEU A 31 -15.33 15.87 -14.34
N LEU A 32 -14.06 15.49 -14.21
CA LEU A 32 -12.95 16.00 -15.01
C LEU A 32 -12.75 15.25 -16.33
N LYS A 33 -13.63 14.30 -16.69
CA LYS A 33 -13.57 13.48 -17.92
C LYS A 33 -12.22 12.80 -18.17
N VAL A 34 -11.49 12.49 -17.09
CA VAL A 34 -10.28 11.69 -17.14
C VAL A 34 -10.70 10.22 -17.30
N SER A 35 -9.98 9.43 -18.10
CA SER A 35 -10.36 8.03 -18.40
C SER A 35 -10.53 7.21 -17.10
N GLU A 36 -11.71 6.63 -16.82
CA GLU A 36 -11.97 5.89 -15.55
C GLU A 36 -11.01 4.74 -15.32
N TYR A 37 -10.38 4.18 -16.35
CA TYR A 37 -9.52 3.00 -16.17
C TYR A 37 -8.11 3.32 -15.62
N LEU A 38 -7.45 4.38 -16.12
CA LEU A 38 -6.21 4.91 -15.51
C LEU A 38 -6.46 5.36 -14.07
N MET A 39 -7.65 5.88 -13.80
CA MET A 39 -8.05 6.26 -12.46
C MET A 39 -8.36 5.05 -11.57
N ALA A 40 -9.10 4.07 -12.06
CA ALA A 40 -9.47 2.89 -11.28
C ALA A 40 -8.26 2.03 -10.92
N PHE A 41 -7.19 2.07 -11.71
CA PHE A 41 -5.97 1.31 -11.46
C PHE A 41 -4.99 2.06 -10.56
N PHE A 42 -4.43 3.18 -11.04
CA PHE A 42 -3.39 3.92 -10.30
C PHE A 42 -3.95 4.74 -9.17
N LEU A 43 -5.09 5.40 -9.40
CA LEU A 43 -5.68 6.27 -8.39
C LEU A 43 -6.23 5.43 -7.25
N VAL A 44 -6.77 4.23 -7.51
CA VAL A 44 -7.20 3.34 -6.42
C VAL A 44 -6.00 2.85 -5.62
N SER A 45 -4.95 2.32 -6.25
CA SER A 45 -3.76 1.88 -5.50
C SER A 45 -3.13 3.00 -4.69
N PHE A 46 -3.03 4.21 -5.27
CA PHE A 46 -2.46 5.35 -4.55
C PHE A 46 -3.41 5.81 -3.46
N ALA A 47 -4.72 5.85 -3.72
CA ALA A 47 -5.70 6.32 -2.76
C ALA A 47 -5.91 5.35 -1.60
N THR A 48 -5.80 4.04 -1.83
CA THR A 48 -5.81 3.06 -0.74
C THR A 48 -4.52 3.13 0.07
N SER A 49 -3.40 3.55 -0.54
CA SER A 49 -2.11 3.73 0.13
C SER A 49 -1.86 5.15 0.67
N ILE A 50 -2.88 6.00 0.68
CA ILE A 50 -2.84 7.31 1.34
C ILE A 50 -2.64 7.18 2.87
N PRO A 51 -3.30 6.25 3.60
CA PRO A 51 -3.04 6.00 5.01
C PRO A 51 -1.54 5.79 5.31
N GLU A 52 -0.85 4.99 4.51
CA GLU A 52 0.59 4.73 4.62
C GLU A 52 1.40 6.01 4.47
N LEU A 53 1.08 6.83 3.46
CA LEU A 53 1.74 8.11 3.24
C LEU A 53 1.60 9.03 4.45
N PHE A 54 0.40 9.16 5.01
CA PHE A 54 0.16 10.07 6.13
C PHE A 54 0.71 9.54 7.46
N VAL A 55 0.66 8.23 7.70
CA VAL A 55 1.40 7.60 8.80
C VAL A 55 2.89 7.87 8.64
N GLY A 56 3.41 7.77 7.41
CA GLY A 56 4.80 8.06 7.09
C GLY A 56 5.20 9.48 7.40
N ILE A 57 4.51 10.47 6.82
CA ILE A 57 4.74 11.90 7.05
C ILE A 57 4.65 12.23 8.56
N SER A 58 3.61 11.73 9.22
CA SER A 58 3.40 11.92 10.65
C SER A 58 4.56 11.36 11.49
N SER A 59 5.03 10.15 11.18
CA SER A 59 6.17 9.56 11.87
C SER A 59 7.50 10.29 11.63
N ALA A 60 7.70 10.85 10.43
CA ALA A 60 8.87 11.66 10.11
C ALA A 60 8.88 12.97 10.91
N TRP A 61 7.72 13.63 11.03
CA TRP A 61 7.56 14.83 11.88
C TRP A 61 7.66 14.56 13.37
N LYS A 62 7.44 13.31 13.80
CA LYS A 62 7.59 12.87 15.19
C LYS A 62 8.97 12.29 15.51
N ASP A 63 9.93 12.44 14.59
CA ASP A 63 11.30 11.95 14.72
C ASP A 63 11.38 10.43 14.97
N ILE A 64 10.42 9.65 14.45
CA ILE A 64 10.39 8.18 14.49
C ILE A 64 10.19 7.56 13.09
N PRO A 65 11.00 7.93 12.08
CA PRO A 65 10.79 7.49 10.69
C PRO A 65 10.90 5.97 10.49
N ALA A 66 11.60 5.25 11.38
CA ALA A 66 11.67 3.80 11.37
C ALA A 66 10.28 3.13 11.55
N PHE A 67 9.34 3.82 12.21
CA PHE A 67 7.93 3.42 12.29
C PHE A 67 7.29 3.34 10.91
N SER A 68 7.55 4.33 10.04
CA SER A 68 7.07 4.33 8.65
C SER A 68 7.72 3.22 7.83
N LEU A 69 9.02 3.00 7.99
CA LEU A 69 9.71 1.96 7.23
C LEU A 69 9.14 0.59 7.57
N GLY A 70 8.94 0.31 8.87
CA GLY A 70 8.23 -0.86 9.33
C GLY A 70 6.86 -0.99 8.68
N ASN A 71 6.04 0.07 8.75
CA ASN A 71 4.71 0.10 8.14
C ASN A 71 4.74 -0.23 6.64
N VAL A 72 5.64 0.39 5.87
CA VAL A 72 5.78 0.17 4.42
C VAL A 72 6.19 -1.26 4.11
N LEU A 73 7.21 -1.79 4.79
CA LEU A 73 7.69 -3.15 4.53
C LEU A 73 6.65 -4.20 4.92
N GLY A 74 6.00 -4.03 6.08
CA GLY A 74 4.89 -4.87 6.51
C GLY A 74 3.72 -4.82 5.53
N ALA A 75 3.34 -3.63 5.06
CA ALA A 75 2.25 -3.46 4.10
C ALA A 75 2.57 -4.13 2.76
N ASN A 76 3.83 -4.08 2.32
CA ASN A 76 4.28 -4.77 1.10
C ASN A 76 4.23 -6.29 1.25
N ILE A 77 4.64 -6.82 2.41
CA ILE A 77 4.46 -8.25 2.71
C ILE A 77 2.97 -8.58 2.63
N ILE A 78 2.10 -7.89 3.38
CA ILE A 78 0.65 -8.15 3.43
C ILE A 78 0.00 -8.08 2.04
N ASN A 79 0.34 -7.06 1.23
CA ASN A 79 -0.19 -6.88 -0.11
C ASN A 79 0.23 -8.00 -1.07
N ALA A 80 1.49 -8.42 -1.03
CA ALA A 80 2.04 -9.48 -1.87
C ALA A 80 1.62 -10.89 -1.41
N THR A 81 1.29 -11.05 -0.12
CA THR A 81 0.98 -12.34 0.50
C THR A 81 -0.48 -12.44 0.91
N LEU A 82 -0.83 -11.98 2.11
CA LEU A 82 -2.14 -12.15 2.72
C LEU A 82 -3.30 -11.70 1.82
N ILE A 83 -3.27 -10.47 1.33
CA ILE A 83 -4.37 -9.90 0.54
C ILE A 83 -4.54 -10.69 -0.75
N LEU A 84 -3.47 -10.81 -1.53
CA LEU A 84 -3.54 -11.48 -2.82
C LEU A 84 -3.84 -12.97 -2.68
N GLY A 85 -3.27 -13.63 -1.68
CA GLY A 85 -3.51 -15.03 -1.39
C GLY A 85 -4.95 -15.30 -1.01
N LEU A 86 -5.55 -14.47 -0.16
CA LEU A 86 -6.99 -14.55 0.17
C LEU A 86 -7.86 -14.33 -1.06
N VAL A 87 -7.55 -13.31 -1.88
CA VAL A 87 -8.29 -13.03 -3.12
C VAL A 87 -8.19 -14.21 -4.08
N ALA A 88 -7.02 -14.84 -4.24
CA ALA A 88 -6.84 -16.01 -5.10
C ALA A 88 -7.60 -17.24 -4.61
N ILE A 89 -7.62 -17.48 -3.29
CA ILE A 89 -8.38 -18.58 -2.69
C ILE A 89 -9.88 -18.38 -2.91
N LEU A 90 -10.39 -17.18 -2.64
CA LEU A 90 -11.82 -16.87 -2.72
C LEU A 90 -12.32 -16.81 -4.17
N ALA A 91 -11.48 -16.37 -5.11
CA ALA A 91 -11.80 -16.33 -6.53
C ALA A 91 -11.65 -17.69 -7.24
N ASN A 92 -11.14 -18.73 -6.55
CA ASN A 92 -10.72 -19.99 -7.16
C ASN A 92 -9.70 -19.80 -8.30
N GLY A 93 -8.70 -18.97 -8.01
CA GLY A 93 -7.66 -18.51 -8.92
C GLY A 93 -8.03 -17.21 -9.66
N ILE A 94 -7.02 -16.43 -10.02
CA ILE A 94 -7.17 -15.13 -10.68
C ILE A 94 -6.46 -15.18 -12.02
N SER A 95 -7.20 -14.97 -13.11
CA SER A 95 -6.59 -14.75 -14.41
C SER A 95 -5.87 -13.41 -14.43
N ILE A 96 -4.59 -13.43 -14.81
CA ILE A 96 -3.79 -12.22 -14.97
C ILE A 96 -4.10 -11.66 -16.37
N GLU A 97 -4.57 -10.42 -16.41
CA GLU A 97 -4.83 -9.76 -17.68
C GLU A 97 -3.55 -9.66 -18.50
N ARG A 98 -3.65 -9.90 -19.82
CA ARG A 98 -2.52 -9.84 -20.77
C ARG A 98 -1.74 -8.52 -20.74
N LYS A 99 -2.35 -7.45 -20.22
CA LYS A 99 -1.74 -6.13 -20.01
C LYS A 99 -0.58 -6.15 -19.00
N PHE A 100 -0.57 -7.09 -18.04
CA PHE A 100 0.53 -7.22 -17.10
C PHE A 100 1.65 -8.02 -17.75
N SER A 101 2.59 -7.31 -18.37
CA SER A 101 3.78 -7.95 -18.90
C SER A 101 4.64 -8.48 -17.75
N ARG A 102 5.45 -9.51 -18.02
CA ARG A 102 6.50 -9.95 -17.11
C ARG A 102 7.42 -8.80 -16.69
N LYS A 103 7.63 -7.81 -17.56
CA LYS A 103 8.43 -6.61 -17.25
C LYS A 103 7.76 -5.73 -16.19
N THR A 104 6.44 -5.62 -16.19
CA THR A 104 5.68 -4.87 -15.18
C THR A 104 5.86 -5.47 -13.79
N PHE A 105 5.77 -6.80 -13.67
CA PHE A 105 6.02 -7.49 -12.40
C PHE A 105 7.48 -7.41 -11.95
N LEU A 106 8.44 -7.52 -12.88
CA LEU A 106 9.87 -7.37 -12.58
C LEU A 106 10.21 -5.93 -12.14
N ALA A 107 9.62 -4.92 -12.77
CA ALA A 107 9.78 -3.52 -12.35
C ALA A 107 9.20 -3.31 -10.95
N ALA A 108 8.00 -3.83 -10.67
CA ALA A 108 7.39 -3.75 -9.35
C ALA A 108 8.21 -4.48 -8.28
N PHE A 109 8.78 -5.65 -8.61
CA PHE A 109 9.71 -6.37 -7.74
C PHE A 109 10.94 -5.51 -7.43
N GLY A 110 11.61 -4.96 -8.45
CA GLY A 110 12.80 -4.12 -8.27
C GLY A 110 12.53 -2.87 -7.45
N MET A 111 11.39 -2.19 -7.69
CA MET A 111 10.98 -1.04 -6.90
C MET A 111 10.57 -1.43 -5.47
N GLY A 112 9.93 -2.58 -5.29
CA GLY A 112 9.48 -3.09 -4.00
C GLY A 112 10.63 -3.42 -3.04
N ILE A 113 11.77 -3.88 -3.57
CA ILE A 113 12.99 -4.15 -2.79
C ILE A 113 13.91 -2.93 -2.62
N LEU A 114 13.61 -1.81 -3.29
CA LEU A 114 14.45 -0.61 -3.28
C LEU A 114 14.74 -0.07 -1.86
N PRO A 115 13.78 -0.04 -0.91
CA PRO A 115 14.08 0.36 0.47
C PRO A 115 15.10 -0.53 1.17
N LEU A 116 15.15 -1.83 0.82
CA LEU A 116 16.13 -2.76 1.41
C LEU A 116 17.55 -2.46 0.89
N PHE A 117 17.65 -2.07 -0.39
CA PHE A 117 18.92 -1.66 -0.98
C PHE A 117 19.44 -0.36 -0.34
N PHE A 118 18.58 0.64 -0.15
CA PHE A 118 18.96 1.90 0.50
C PHE A 118 19.28 1.71 1.98
N ALA A 119 18.59 0.82 2.68
CA ALA A 119 18.87 0.54 4.09
C ALA A 119 20.19 -0.22 4.32
N TRP A 120 20.94 -0.59 3.26
CA TRP A 120 22.10 -1.48 3.37
C TRP A 120 23.23 -0.91 4.23
N ASP A 121 23.50 0.39 4.11
CA ASP A 121 24.50 1.09 4.92
C ASP A 121 24.00 1.47 6.32
N GLY A 122 22.73 1.16 6.63
CA GLY A 122 22.08 1.47 7.90
C GLY A 122 21.31 2.79 7.92
N VAL A 123 21.24 3.53 6.79
CA VAL A 123 20.43 4.75 6.74
C VAL A 123 19.78 4.94 5.35
N ILE A 124 18.48 5.20 5.32
CA ILE A 124 17.84 5.69 4.10
C ILE A 124 17.95 7.21 4.10
N SER A 125 18.90 7.73 3.34
CA SER A 125 19.24 9.14 3.30
C SER A 125 18.24 9.97 2.49
N ARG A 126 18.37 11.30 2.54
CA ARG A 126 17.61 12.20 1.65
C ARG A 126 17.94 11.97 0.18
N PHE A 127 19.17 11.57 -0.13
CA PHE A 127 19.57 11.29 -1.51
C PHE A 127 18.87 10.03 -2.03
N ASP A 128 18.80 8.99 -1.21
CA ASP A 128 18.01 7.79 -1.50
C ASP A 128 16.54 8.13 -1.69
N GLY A 129 16.02 9.04 -0.86
CA GLY A 129 14.65 9.56 -1.00
C GLY A 129 14.39 10.24 -2.34
N PHE A 130 15.30 11.13 -2.76
CA PHE A 130 15.24 11.76 -4.07
C PHE A 130 15.29 10.74 -5.21
N LEU A 131 16.22 9.78 -5.13
CA LEU A 131 16.36 8.72 -6.13
C LEU A 131 15.10 7.84 -6.21
N SER A 132 14.53 7.50 -5.06
CA SER A 132 13.28 6.74 -4.92
C SER A 132 12.12 7.44 -5.64
N LEU A 133 11.97 8.75 -5.43
CA LEU A 133 10.95 9.56 -6.10
C LEU A 133 11.22 9.70 -7.59
N ALA A 134 12.48 9.85 -8.01
CA ALA A 134 12.84 9.90 -9.43
C ALA A 134 12.47 8.60 -10.15
N VAL A 135 12.80 7.45 -9.56
CA VAL A 135 12.44 6.12 -10.10
C VAL A 135 10.91 5.95 -10.15
N PHE A 136 10.18 6.42 -9.12
CA PHE A 136 8.72 6.42 -9.14
C PHE A 136 8.13 7.28 -10.28
N LEU A 137 8.64 8.48 -10.49
CA LEU A 137 8.21 9.35 -11.59
C LEU A 137 8.51 8.72 -12.96
N LEU A 138 9.68 8.11 -13.13
CA LEU A 138 10.03 7.38 -14.35
C LEU A 138 9.09 6.19 -14.59
N TYR A 139 8.72 5.46 -13.53
CA TYR A 139 7.75 4.37 -13.61
C TYR A 139 6.36 4.87 -14.04
N LEU A 140 5.89 6.00 -13.51
CA LEU A 140 4.64 6.64 -13.95
C LEU A 140 4.69 7.03 -15.43
N VAL A 141 5.82 7.58 -15.89
CA VAL A 141 6.00 7.93 -17.32
C VAL A 141 6.03 6.68 -18.19
N TYR A 142 6.74 5.63 -17.77
CA TYR A 142 6.80 4.35 -18.50
C TYR A 142 5.41 3.75 -18.69
N ILE A 143 4.64 3.62 -17.60
CA ILE A 143 3.35 2.95 -17.65
C ILE A 143 2.26 3.82 -18.32
N SER A 144 2.39 5.15 -18.28
CA SER A 144 1.50 6.05 -19.02
C SER A 144 1.78 6.09 -20.54
N ARG A 145 2.94 5.59 -20.98
CA ARG A 145 3.35 5.48 -22.39
C ARG A 145 3.03 4.13 -23.03
N GLU A 146 2.66 3.09 -22.28
CA GLU A 146 2.08 1.83 -22.81
C GLU A 146 0.65 2.06 -23.35
N ARG A 147 0.47 3.17 -24.08
CA ARG A 147 -0.75 3.92 -24.32
C ARG A 147 -1.51 3.47 -25.55
N GLU A 148 -1.57 2.17 -25.80
CA GLU A 148 -2.36 1.59 -26.90
C GLU A 148 -3.68 0.95 -26.44
N TYR A 149 -4.13 1.24 -25.21
CA TYR A 149 -5.19 0.45 -24.58
C TYR A 149 -6.33 1.26 -23.94
N PHE A 150 -6.39 2.57 -24.18
CA PHE A 150 -7.27 3.47 -23.42
C PHE A 150 -8.60 3.83 -24.11
N SER A 151 -8.98 3.18 -25.22
CA SER A 151 -10.17 3.54 -26.01
C SER A 151 -11.34 2.54 -25.99
N GLU A 152 -11.17 1.27 -25.61
CA GLU A 152 -12.23 0.28 -25.89
C GLU A 152 -13.20 -0.06 -24.74
N VAL A 153 -12.88 0.26 -23.48
CA VAL A 153 -13.81 -0.01 -22.36
C VAL A 153 -14.88 1.09 -22.20
N PHE A 154 -14.75 2.19 -22.93
CA PHE A 154 -15.53 3.41 -22.72
C PHE A 154 -16.58 3.76 -23.77
N ASN A 155 -16.70 2.98 -24.85
CA ASN A 155 -17.77 3.21 -25.83
C ASN A 155 -19.17 2.85 -25.30
N ASN A 156 -19.29 2.36 -24.06
CA ASN A 156 -20.55 2.10 -23.38
C ASN A 156 -20.71 2.81 -22.02
N ALA A 157 -19.96 3.89 -21.76
CA ALA A 157 -20.34 4.80 -20.69
C ALA A 157 -21.58 5.59 -21.16
N SER A 158 -22.72 5.12 -20.67
CA SER A 158 -24.01 5.80 -20.69
C SER A 158 -23.87 7.31 -20.51
N ARG A 159 -24.68 8.06 -21.27
CA ARG A 159 -24.81 9.53 -21.21
C ARG A 159 -24.63 10.03 -19.79
N LEU A 160 -23.54 10.75 -19.55
CA LEU A 160 -23.27 11.41 -18.27
C LEU A 160 -24.50 12.26 -17.90
N PRO A 161 -25.15 12.03 -16.74
CA PRO A 161 -26.15 12.97 -16.26
C PRO A 161 -25.50 14.35 -16.10
N ALA A 162 -26.25 15.42 -16.36
CA ALA A 162 -25.78 16.78 -16.12
C ALA A 162 -25.38 16.89 -14.64
N VAL A 163 -24.09 17.00 -14.38
CA VAL A 163 -23.57 17.14 -13.02
C VAL A 163 -23.89 18.56 -12.56
N PHE A 164 -24.62 18.69 -11.46
CA PHE A 164 -24.89 19.99 -10.88
C PHE A 164 -23.68 20.49 -10.11
N ILE A 165 -23.45 21.80 -10.11
CA ILE A 165 -22.41 22.48 -9.30
C ILE A 165 -22.51 22.06 -7.82
N LYS A 166 -23.72 21.78 -7.34
CA LYS A 166 -23.99 21.25 -6.00
C LYS A 166 -23.30 19.91 -5.71
N ASP A 167 -23.26 19.00 -6.69
CA ASP A 167 -22.62 17.69 -6.55
C ASP A 167 -21.09 17.81 -6.51
N PHE A 168 -20.53 18.77 -7.24
CA PHE A 168 -19.11 19.11 -7.18
C PHE A 168 -18.72 19.62 -5.79
N PHE A 169 -19.44 20.62 -5.25
CA PHE A 169 -19.14 21.15 -3.92
C PHE A 169 -19.38 20.15 -2.79
N ALA A 170 -20.41 19.29 -2.91
CA ALA A 170 -20.62 18.19 -1.98
C ALA A 170 -19.45 17.18 -2.01
N GLY A 171 -18.99 16.81 -3.21
CA GLY A 171 -17.82 15.94 -3.39
C GLY A 171 -16.53 16.56 -2.85
N LEU A 172 -16.33 17.87 -3.07
CA LEU A 172 -15.19 18.61 -2.53
C LEU A 172 -15.23 18.69 -1.00
N GLY A 173 -16.40 18.98 -0.41
CA GLY A 173 -16.58 18.99 1.03
C GLY A 173 -16.30 17.62 1.67
N ALA A 174 -16.80 16.53 1.06
CA ALA A 174 -16.51 15.17 1.51
C ALA A 174 -15.02 14.83 1.41
N PHE A 175 -14.34 15.26 0.33
CA PHE A 175 -12.90 15.10 0.16
C PHE A 175 -12.11 15.80 1.27
N VAL A 176 -12.42 17.08 1.54
CA VAL A 176 -11.73 17.87 2.58
C VAL A 176 -11.94 17.27 3.97
N LEU A 177 -13.16 16.85 4.30
CA LEU A 177 -13.47 16.19 5.58
C LEU A 177 -12.74 14.86 5.73
N ALA A 178 -12.72 14.02 4.68
CA ALA A 178 -11.99 12.76 4.69
C ALA A 178 -10.48 13.00 4.86
N LEU A 179 -9.92 13.98 4.16
CA LEU A 179 -8.51 14.35 4.27
C LEU A 179 -8.15 14.84 5.69
N ALA A 180 -8.99 15.70 6.28
CA ALA A 180 -8.78 16.19 7.65
C ALA A 180 -8.86 15.07 8.68
N ALA A 181 -9.86 14.18 8.56
CA ALA A 181 -9.99 13.01 9.43
C ALA A 181 -8.76 12.08 9.30
N LEU A 182 -8.28 11.87 8.07
CA LEU A 182 -7.12 11.03 7.78
C LEU A 182 -5.83 11.61 8.39
N LEU A 183 -5.58 12.90 8.18
CA LEU A 183 -4.46 13.63 8.80
C LEU A 183 -4.48 13.54 10.33
N PHE A 184 -5.64 13.83 10.93
CA PHE A 184 -5.81 13.84 12.38
C PHE A 184 -5.62 12.44 12.98
N SER A 185 -6.21 11.42 12.37
CA SER A 185 -6.08 10.03 12.83
C SER A 185 -4.68 9.47 12.64
N ALA A 186 -3.97 9.78 11.54
CA ALA A 186 -2.58 9.40 11.35
C ALA A 186 -1.67 10.03 12.42
N PHE A 187 -1.91 11.29 12.78
CA PHE A 187 -1.20 11.95 13.87
C PHE A 187 -1.45 11.26 15.22
N LEU A 188 -2.70 10.98 15.56
CA LEU A 188 -3.05 10.31 16.81
C LEU A 188 -2.49 8.88 16.88
N LEU A 189 -2.57 8.12 15.77
CA LEU A 189 -2.05 6.76 15.67
C LEU A 189 -0.54 6.72 15.91
N VAL A 190 0.23 7.59 15.26
CA VAL A 190 1.69 7.65 15.45
C VAL A 190 2.03 8.08 16.88
N ASN A 191 1.35 9.10 17.41
CA ASN A 191 1.61 9.62 18.75
C ASN A 191 1.29 8.58 19.86
N THR A 192 0.18 7.85 19.73
CA THR A 192 -0.17 6.78 20.67
C THR A 192 0.66 5.52 20.46
N GLY A 193 1.00 5.18 19.21
CA GLY A 193 1.91 4.11 18.86
C GLY A 193 3.28 4.30 19.51
N GLN A 194 3.85 5.51 19.45
CA GLN A 194 5.12 5.84 20.12
C GLN A 194 5.07 5.61 21.64
N LYS A 195 3.96 5.96 22.29
CA LYS A 195 3.79 5.70 23.72
C LYS A 195 3.69 4.20 24.02
N ILE A 196 2.95 3.45 23.21
CA ILE A 196 2.81 1.99 23.36
C ILE A 196 4.17 1.30 23.16
N ILE A 197 4.94 1.71 22.15
CA ILE A 197 6.33 1.27 21.94
C ILE A 197 7.15 1.42 23.23
N GLY A 198 7.09 2.58 23.87
CA GLY A 198 7.79 2.84 25.13
C GLY A 198 7.30 2.00 26.32
N MET A 199 6.07 1.49 26.30
CA MET A 199 5.52 0.64 27.36
C MET A 199 5.94 -0.84 27.23
N PHE A 200 6.13 -1.33 26.00
CA PHE A 200 6.40 -2.74 25.72
C PHE A 200 7.84 -3.01 25.27
N SER A 201 8.69 -1.98 25.20
CA SER A 201 10.08 -2.07 24.73
C SER A 201 10.21 -2.71 23.34
N ILE A 202 9.18 -2.55 22.50
CA ILE A 202 9.15 -3.04 21.12
C ILE A 202 9.75 -1.97 20.21
N SER A 203 10.60 -2.33 19.26
CA SER A 203 11.15 -1.34 18.33
C SER A 203 10.06 -0.71 17.46
N ALA A 204 10.20 0.58 17.15
CA ALA A 204 9.24 1.31 16.31
C ALA A 204 9.07 0.65 14.94
N PHE A 205 10.15 0.08 14.39
CA PHE A 205 10.13 -0.69 13.15
C PHE A 205 9.20 -1.91 13.24
N VAL A 206 9.36 -2.77 14.25
CA VAL A 206 8.55 -4.00 14.35
C VAL A 206 7.10 -3.67 14.65
N PHE A 207 6.85 -2.67 15.51
CA PHE A 207 5.49 -2.19 15.78
C PHE A 207 4.80 -1.72 14.48
N GLY A 208 5.52 -0.96 13.64
CA GLY A 208 5.07 -0.56 12.31
C GLY A 208 4.78 -1.76 11.40
N ALA A 209 5.72 -2.71 11.32
CA ALA A 209 5.65 -3.86 10.41
C ALA A 209 4.52 -4.85 10.72
N LEU A 210 4.16 -5.01 12.00
CA LEU A 210 3.11 -5.94 12.39
C LEU A 210 1.76 -5.26 12.60
N LEU A 211 1.69 -4.26 13.48
CA LEU A 211 0.40 -3.74 13.95
C LEU A 211 -0.14 -2.64 13.03
N VAL A 212 0.72 -1.72 12.61
CA VAL A 212 0.28 -0.57 11.82
C VAL A 212 -0.01 -0.98 10.39
N ALA A 213 0.90 -1.76 9.79
CA ALA A 213 0.77 -2.28 8.43
C ALA A 213 -0.53 -3.05 8.21
N LEU A 214 -0.95 -3.88 9.19
CA LEU A 214 -2.22 -4.61 9.14
C LEU A 214 -3.43 -3.68 8.99
N GLY A 215 -3.36 -2.47 9.53
CA GLY A 215 -4.44 -1.50 9.45
C GLY A 215 -4.48 -0.66 8.24
N THR A 216 -3.32 -0.10 7.91
CA THR A 216 -3.23 0.78 6.75
C THR A 216 -3.58 0.04 5.47
N THR A 217 -3.39 -1.29 5.44
CA THR A 217 -3.75 -2.18 4.33
C THR A 217 -5.20 -2.73 4.34
N LEU A 218 -6.02 -2.37 5.33
CA LEU A 218 -7.44 -2.76 5.33
C LEU A 218 -8.23 -2.24 4.11
N PRO A 219 -8.02 -0.99 3.62
CA PRO A 219 -8.63 -0.51 2.39
C PRO A 219 -8.29 -1.40 1.18
N GLU A 220 -7.04 -1.82 1.03
CA GLU A 220 -6.55 -2.75 0.00
C GLU A 220 -7.22 -4.12 0.12
N LEU A 221 -7.33 -4.67 1.33
CA LEU A 221 -8.02 -5.93 1.58
C LEU A 221 -9.49 -5.84 1.18
N ILE A 222 -10.20 -4.78 1.63
CA ILE A 222 -11.61 -4.56 1.30
C ILE A 222 -11.80 -4.39 -0.21
N PHE A 223 -10.90 -3.66 -0.88
CA PHE A 223 -10.93 -3.51 -2.33
C PHE A 223 -10.74 -4.85 -3.04
N GLY A 224 -9.73 -5.62 -2.64
CA GLY A 224 -9.45 -6.94 -3.19
C GLY A 224 -10.63 -7.90 -3.06
N LEU A 225 -11.22 -7.99 -1.86
CA LEU A 225 -12.40 -8.82 -1.61
C LEU A 225 -13.62 -8.39 -2.43
N LYS A 226 -13.84 -7.09 -2.60
CA LYS A 226 -14.91 -6.58 -3.47
C LYS A 226 -14.66 -6.89 -4.95
N ALA A 227 -13.41 -6.78 -5.41
CA ALA A 227 -13.05 -7.10 -6.78
C ALA A 227 -13.31 -8.59 -7.12
N VAL A 228 -13.11 -9.50 -6.16
CA VAL A 228 -13.49 -10.92 -6.31
C VAL A 228 -14.99 -11.06 -6.53
N ASN A 229 -15.81 -10.43 -5.68
CA ASN A 229 -17.28 -10.51 -5.79
C ASN A 229 -17.81 -9.97 -7.11
N LEU A 230 -17.13 -8.99 -7.70
CA LEU A 230 -17.47 -8.43 -9.00
C LEU A 230 -16.91 -9.24 -10.18
N LYS A 231 -16.21 -10.36 -9.94
CA LYS A 231 -15.51 -11.17 -10.97
C LYS A 231 -14.39 -10.41 -11.71
N HIS A 232 -13.81 -9.40 -11.08
CA HIS A 232 -12.71 -8.59 -11.60
C HIS A 232 -11.41 -8.80 -10.80
N GLY A 233 -11.02 -10.05 -10.54
CA GLY A 233 -9.85 -10.37 -9.71
C GLY A 233 -8.52 -9.77 -10.18
N ALA A 234 -8.37 -9.50 -11.48
CA ALA A 234 -7.19 -8.82 -12.03
C ALA A 234 -7.03 -7.36 -11.52
N MET A 235 -8.12 -6.72 -11.09
CA MET A 235 -8.05 -5.41 -10.42
C MET A 235 -7.37 -5.53 -9.05
N ALA A 236 -7.61 -6.62 -8.31
CA ALA A 236 -6.96 -6.86 -7.03
C ALA A 236 -5.44 -7.04 -7.17
N VAL A 237 -5.00 -7.81 -8.18
CA VAL A 237 -3.56 -8.03 -8.47
C VAL A 237 -2.84 -6.71 -8.66
N GLY A 238 -3.38 -5.86 -9.53
CA GLY A 238 -2.68 -4.64 -9.81
C GLY A 238 -2.93 -3.53 -8.79
N ASN A 239 -3.98 -3.63 -7.96
CA ASN A 239 -4.05 -2.85 -6.74
C ASN A 239 -2.88 -3.15 -5.81
N SER A 240 -2.65 -4.43 -5.49
CA SER A 240 -1.49 -4.86 -4.69
C SER A 240 -0.17 -4.42 -5.32
N LEU A 241 -0.02 -4.60 -6.64
CA LEU A 241 1.19 -4.19 -7.36
C LEU A 241 1.45 -2.68 -7.27
N GLY A 242 0.40 -1.88 -7.51
CA GLY A 242 0.47 -0.42 -7.44
C GLY A 242 0.79 0.07 -6.03
N SER A 243 0.17 -0.52 -5.00
CA SER A 243 0.44 -0.21 -3.60
C SER A 243 1.86 -0.58 -3.17
N ILE A 244 2.38 -1.74 -3.60
CA ILE A 244 3.78 -2.13 -3.35
C ILE A 244 4.76 -1.10 -3.92
N VAL A 245 4.55 -0.72 -5.18
CA VAL A 245 5.39 0.27 -5.86
C VAL A 245 5.28 1.62 -5.16
N PHE A 246 4.07 2.10 -4.89
CA PHE A 246 3.83 3.39 -4.25
C PHE A 246 4.46 3.46 -2.86
N ASN A 247 4.27 2.43 -2.03
CA ASN A 247 4.80 2.39 -0.67
C ASN A 247 6.33 2.35 -0.69
N ALA A 248 6.92 1.43 -1.46
CA ALA A 248 8.37 1.25 -1.51
C ALA A 248 9.11 2.45 -2.11
N SER A 249 8.49 3.14 -3.07
CA SER A 249 9.16 4.24 -3.77
C SER A 249 8.71 5.61 -3.29
N PHE A 250 7.42 5.93 -3.40
CA PHE A 250 6.88 7.25 -3.07
C PHE A 250 6.84 7.51 -1.57
N VAL A 251 6.26 6.60 -0.77
CA VAL A 251 6.13 6.82 0.68
C VAL A 251 7.50 6.88 1.34
N VAL A 252 8.36 5.88 1.11
CA VAL A 252 9.75 5.89 1.62
C VAL A 252 10.52 7.11 1.12
N GLY A 253 10.32 7.50 -0.15
CA GLY A 253 10.95 8.67 -0.74
C GLY A 253 10.57 9.97 -0.04
N VAL A 254 9.27 10.20 0.17
CA VAL A 254 8.77 11.39 0.89
C VAL A 254 9.26 11.40 2.34
N VAL A 255 9.17 10.26 3.04
CA VAL A 255 9.56 10.14 4.45
C VAL A 255 11.04 10.45 4.64
N SER A 256 11.91 9.83 3.83
CA SER A 256 13.37 10.03 3.92
C SER A 256 13.81 11.46 3.57
N LEU A 257 13.09 12.17 2.70
CA LEU A 257 13.33 13.60 2.44
C LEU A 257 13.00 14.47 3.65
N ILE A 258 11.89 14.20 4.34
CA ILE A 258 11.49 14.91 5.56
C ILE A 258 12.50 14.62 6.68
N ARG A 259 12.73 13.33 6.98
CA ARG A 259 13.62 12.84 8.03
C ARG A 259 14.34 11.57 7.53
N PRO A 260 15.69 11.57 7.44
CA PRO A 260 16.46 10.35 7.14
C PRO A 260 16.05 9.20 8.05
N ILE A 261 15.94 8.00 7.48
CA ILE A 261 15.48 6.81 8.21
C ILE A 261 16.70 6.04 8.70
N GLU A 262 16.99 6.14 9.99
CA GLU A 262 18.01 5.30 10.63
C GLU A 262 17.48 3.87 10.79
N VAL A 263 18.25 2.91 10.28
CA VAL A 263 17.88 1.50 10.26
C VAL A 263 18.79 0.72 11.21
N VAL A 264 18.20 0.24 12.30
CA VAL A 264 18.86 -0.73 13.18
C VAL A 264 18.81 -2.08 12.48
N ARG A 265 19.96 -2.54 11.99
CA ARG A 265 20.11 -3.81 11.24
C ARG A 265 20.20 -5.01 12.20
N ASP A 266 19.19 -5.19 13.03
CA ASP A 266 19.06 -6.30 13.98
C ASP A 266 18.38 -7.54 13.34
N GLU A 267 18.18 -8.59 14.14
CA GLU A 267 17.48 -9.82 13.71
C GLU A 267 16.08 -9.51 13.17
N ASN A 268 15.37 -8.54 13.75
CA ASN A 268 14.03 -8.15 13.35
C ASN A 268 14.01 -7.53 11.94
N PHE A 269 14.92 -6.60 11.68
CA PHE A 269 15.05 -5.99 10.35
C PHE A 269 15.46 -7.01 9.30
N MET A 270 16.45 -7.87 9.60
CA MET A 270 16.92 -8.89 8.66
C MET A 270 15.82 -9.90 8.32
N LEU A 271 15.03 -10.34 9.31
CA LEU A 271 13.88 -11.22 9.10
C LEU A 271 12.85 -10.53 8.18
N SER A 272 12.45 -9.30 8.51
CA SER A 272 11.50 -8.52 7.69
C SER A 272 12.02 -8.31 6.26
N ALA A 273 13.29 -7.98 6.08
CA ALA A 273 13.91 -7.82 4.76
C ALA A 273 13.88 -9.11 3.94
N ALA A 274 14.19 -10.26 4.56
CA ALA A 274 14.09 -11.56 3.91
C ALA A 274 12.65 -11.87 3.47
N PHE A 275 11.66 -11.61 4.32
CA PHE A 275 10.26 -11.85 3.99
C PHE A 275 9.70 -10.88 2.96
N VAL A 276 10.10 -9.61 2.94
CA VAL A 276 9.78 -8.69 1.85
C VAL A 276 10.32 -9.24 0.52
N PHE A 277 11.59 -9.65 0.50
CA PHE A 277 12.20 -10.21 -0.71
C PHE A 277 11.47 -11.47 -1.19
N LEU A 278 11.23 -12.43 -0.29
CA LEU A 278 10.52 -13.68 -0.63
C LEU A 278 9.08 -13.42 -1.07
N ALA A 279 8.34 -12.57 -0.35
CA ALA A 279 6.97 -12.20 -0.69
C ALA A 279 6.87 -11.62 -2.10
N LEU A 280 7.74 -10.66 -2.43
CA LEU A 280 7.77 -10.03 -3.75
C LEU A 280 8.25 -10.99 -4.84
N LEU A 281 9.21 -11.87 -4.52
CA LEU A 281 9.72 -12.88 -5.45
C LEU A 281 8.60 -13.85 -5.83
N PHE A 282 7.93 -14.46 -4.86
CA PHE A 282 6.85 -15.41 -5.11
C PHE A 282 5.65 -14.72 -5.76
N PHE A 283 5.28 -13.52 -5.32
CA PHE A 283 4.28 -12.69 -5.99
C PHE A 283 4.61 -12.52 -7.48
N SER A 284 5.84 -12.09 -7.81
CA SER A 284 6.26 -11.88 -9.19
C SER A 284 6.32 -13.18 -9.98
N VAL A 285 6.76 -14.30 -9.39
CA VAL A 285 6.86 -15.59 -10.09
C VAL A 285 5.48 -16.16 -10.41
N PHE A 286 4.58 -16.22 -9.43
CA PHE A 286 3.26 -16.81 -9.60
C PHE A 286 2.38 -15.99 -10.54
N THR A 287 2.48 -14.66 -10.49
CA THR A 287 1.71 -13.79 -11.39
C THR A 287 2.27 -13.73 -12.82
N SER A 288 3.58 -13.95 -13.03
CA SER A 288 4.19 -13.83 -14.36
C SER A 288 4.33 -15.12 -15.15
N THR A 289 4.38 -16.30 -14.50
CA THR A 289 4.74 -17.55 -15.19
C THR A 289 3.57 -18.19 -15.93
N LYS A 290 2.37 -18.18 -15.35
CA LYS A 290 1.20 -18.90 -15.90
C LYS A 290 0.07 -18.00 -16.42
N SER A 291 0.26 -16.67 -16.39
CA SER A 291 -0.81 -15.68 -16.63
C SER A 291 -2.08 -15.93 -15.79
N ARG A 292 -1.94 -16.67 -14.69
CA ARG A 292 -3.00 -17.01 -13.74
C ARG A 292 -2.33 -17.29 -12.41
N LEU A 293 -2.84 -16.66 -11.35
CA LEU A 293 -2.52 -17.00 -9.98
C LEU A 293 -3.46 -18.12 -9.54
N GLU A 294 -2.92 -19.29 -9.26
CA GLU A 294 -3.70 -20.47 -8.86
C GLU A 294 -4.13 -20.39 -7.39
N ARG A 295 -5.13 -21.19 -7.01
CA ARG A 295 -5.64 -21.21 -5.63
C ARG A 295 -4.57 -21.72 -4.66
N GLU A 296 -3.80 -22.71 -5.09
CA GLU A 296 -2.71 -23.35 -4.37
C GLU A 296 -1.57 -22.36 -4.10
N GLU A 297 -1.23 -21.55 -5.12
CA GLU A 297 -0.29 -20.44 -5.00
C GLU A 297 -0.81 -19.38 -4.00
N GLY A 298 -2.12 -19.13 -4.00
CA GLY A 298 -2.78 -18.29 -2.99
C GLY A 298 -2.66 -18.82 -1.57
N VAL A 299 -2.87 -20.14 -1.36
CA VAL A 299 -2.67 -20.79 -0.06
C VAL A 299 -1.21 -20.65 0.39
N PHE A 300 -0.26 -20.90 -0.51
CA PHE A 300 1.16 -20.72 -0.21
C PHE A 300 1.47 -19.29 0.24
N LEU A 301 0.94 -18.27 -0.46
CA LEU A 301 1.15 -16.87 -0.09
C LEU A 301 0.59 -16.55 1.30
N VAL A 302 -0.61 -17.02 1.64
CA VAL A 302 -1.16 -16.83 3.00
C VAL A 302 -0.30 -17.53 4.05
N LEU A 303 0.18 -18.75 3.79
CA LEU A 303 1.09 -19.44 4.71
C LEU A 303 2.40 -18.67 4.88
N LEU A 304 2.97 -18.12 3.81
CA LEU A 304 4.18 -17.29 3.88
C LEU A 304 3.99 -16.08 4.80
N TYR A 305 2.84 -15.42 4.76
CA TYR A 305 2.48 -14.34 5.70
C TYR A 305 2.41 -14.84 7.14
N LEU A 306 1.78 -15.99 7.38
CA LEU A 306 1.66 -16.54 8.73
C LEU A 306 3.03 -16.89 9.30
N VAL A 307 3.92 -17.48 8.50
CA VAL A 307 5.30 -17.75 8.93
C VAL A 307 6.01 -16.44 9.28
N PHE A 308 5.93 -15.41 8.44
CA PHE A 308 6.48 -14.08 8.75
C PHE A 308 5.97 -13.57 10.11
N PHE A 309 4.65 -13.55 10.29
CA PHE A 309 4.02 -13.03 11.49
C PHE A 309 4.47 -13.78 12.75
N PHE A 310 4.44 -15.13 12.72
CA PHE A 310 4.84 -15.94 13.87
C PHE A 310 6.34 -15.88 14.14
N SER A 311 7.19 -15.83 13.11
CA SER A 311 8.63 -15.67 13.28
C SER A 311 8.98 -14.30 13.86
N GLN A 312 8.33 -13.22 13.40
CA GLN A 312 8.53 -11.88 13.94
C GLN A 312 8.02 -11.78 15.38
N TYR A 313 6.86 -12.39 15.68
CA TYR A 313 6.32 -12.47 17.03
C TYR A 313 7.24 -13.26 17.97
N TYR A 314 7.82 -14.37 17.51
CA TYR A 314 8.78 -15.15 18.29
C TYR A 314 10.02 -14.33 18.66
N LEU A 315 10.55 -13.51 17.74
CA LEU A 315 11.68 -12.62 18.03
C LEU A 315 11.32 -11.50 19.03
N LEU A 316 10.05 -11.09 19.09
CA LEU A 316 9.60 -10.06 20.05
C LEU A 316 9.51 -10.55 21.49
N ILE A 317 9.27 -11.86 21.70
CA ILE A 317 9.08 -12.44 23.04
C ILE A 317 10.36 -13.07 23.61
N LYS A 318 11.43 -13.12 22.82
CA LYS A 318 12.74 -13.66 23.20
C LYS A 318 13.58 -12.56 23.85
#